data_AF-A0A9X4KSQ3-F1
#
_entry.id   AF-A0A9X4KSQ3-F1
#
_cell.length_a   1.000
_cell.length_b   1.000
_cell.length_c   1.000
_cell.angle_alpha   90.00
_cell.angle_beta   90.00
_cell.angle_gamma   90.00
#
_symmetry.space_group_name_H-M   'P 1'
#
loop_
_entity.id
_entity.type
_entity.pdbx_description
1 polymer ?
#
loop_
_entity_poly.entity_id
_entity_poly.type
_entity_poly.pdbx_seq_one_letter_code
_entity_poly.pdbx_strand_id
1 'polypeptide(L)'
;MSDPYELVEKIVKAGGTVGVDCDYTDLKTALDDITDNSFRKRYVLRILNGVYDVSNDGNLCLGLKNYVELVGQSRGGTRIVKRDDVYSDGKNVFDTLYYRQRIEYTGLRNMTIVSYNAKAPIHIDDDFLLGTIELIDCTLINENTPDMGNYRNCLACGLRKGQRVVARGVHSNGMLWLRNDFEAYAGEGCRIELYNCISPFIVIGDLITYGQDTVVVEGCRAEFLRYLYLKGIAPKRLRPYVQSSFSFEMRGNSIDFVEAVTTLDLGFTSLPTAFNELCEGKWSISDPSIHRFACNTGTMDIGRGSLVSMDGHDVKPWTYGDPLCGTALDDIPAGEYGIVQDRGIVMIPTAPLAELAVNDSVELDDAGRAVKHDRGEKIGGSPWPVQPGGTI
;
A
#
# COMPACT_ATOMS: atom_id res chain seq x y z
N MET A 1 14.66 19.44 -25.65
CA MET A 1 16.04 19.30 -25.14
C MET A 1 15.97 19.73 -23.68
N SER A 2 16.21 18.83 -22.73
CA SER A 2 16.29 19.22 -21.32
C SER A 2 17.56 20.05 -21.13
N ASP A 3 17.43 21.26 -20.61
CA ASP A 3 18.59 22.04 -20.15
C ASP A 3 19.43 21.13 -19.23
N PRO A 4 20.74 20.97 -19.47
CA PRO A 4 21.58 20.18 -18.58
C PRO A 4 21.63 20.86 -17.21
N TYR A 5 21.41 20.10 -16.15
CA TYR A 5 21.63 20.56 -14.79
C TYR A 5 23.08 20.30 -14.37
N GLU A 6 23.61 21.14 -13.50
CA GLU A 6 24.84 20.88 -12.75
C GLU A 6 24.56 19.79 -11.71
N LEU A 7 25.39 18.76 -11.67
CA LEU A 7 25.35 17.71 -10.65
C LEU A 7 26.54 17.88 -9.71
N VAL A 8 26.28 18.15 -8.44
CA VAL A 8 27.30 18.26 -7.39
C VAL A 8 27.23 17.03 -6.52
N GLU A 9 28.36 16.37 -6.34
CA GLU A 9 28.48 15.21 -5.47
C GLU A 9 29.26 15.57 -4.21
N LYS A 10 28.78 15.10 -3.05
CA LYS A 10 29.45 15.23 -1.75
C LYS A 10 29.50 13.89 -1.05
N ILE A 11 30.60 13.60 -0.37
CA ILE A 11 30.84 12.35 0.33
C ILE A 11 30.68 12.54 1.84
N VAL A 12 29.84 11.73 2.47
CA VAL A 12 29.64 11.69 3.91
C VAL A 12 30.18 10.37 4.47
N LYS A 13 31.12 10.41 5.42
CA LYS A 13 31.75 9.21 6.01
C LYS A 13 31.76 9.31 7.55
N ALA A 14 31.00 8.44 8.21
CA ALA A 14 31.05 8.33 9.67
C ALA A 14 32.47 7.98 10.14
N GLY A 15 33.03 8.76 11.06
CA GLY A 15 34.41 8.60 11.54
C GLY A 15 35.51 8.88 10.50
N GLY A 16 35.17 9.47 9.36
CA GLY A 16 36.13 9.92 8.34
C GLY A 16 36.92 11.16 8.75
N THR A 17 37.81 11.60 7.86
CA THR A 17 38.59 12.84 8.00
C THR A 17 38.29 13.78 6.84
N VAL A 18 37.66 14.93 7.16
CA VAL A 18 37.26 15.94 6.16
C VAL A 18 38.46 16.42 5.35
N GLY A 19 38.31 16.48 4.03
CA GLY A 19 39.37 16.88 3.09
C GLY A 19 40.38 15.78 2.76
N VAL A 20 40.29 14.61 3.41
CA VAL A 20 41.12 13.44 3.12
C VAL A 20 40.28 12.37 2.41
N ASP A 21 39.21 11.92 3.05
CA ASP A 21 38.39 10.81 2.55
C ASP A 21 36.87 11.06 2.61
N CYS A 22 36.46 12.27 3.01
CA CYS A 22 35.09 12.73 2.94
C CYS A 22 35.00 14.26 2.86
N ASP A 23 33.85 14.77 2.41
CA ASP A 23 33.47 16.18 2.55
C ASP A 23 32.87 16.44 3.95
N TYR A 24 32.18 15.45 4.51
CA TYR A 24 31.46 15.56 5.78
C TYR A 24 31.56 14.27 6.60
N THR A 25 31.55 14.41 7.93
CA THR A 25 31.42 13.28 8.87
C THR A 25 30.01 13.14 9.44
N ASP A 26 29.21 14.21 9.36
CA ASP A 26 27.86 14.31 9.88
C ASP A 26 26.87 14.64 8.75
N LEU A 27 25.73 13.93 8.73
CA LEU A 27 24.71 14.08 7.69
C LEU A 27 23.94 15.39 7.82
N LYS A 28 23.67 15.84 9.05
CA LYS A 28 22.94 17.08 9.26
C LYS A 28 23.73 18.26 8.71
N THR A 29 25.02 18.33 9.03
CA THR A 29 25.96 19.33 8.50
C THR A 29 26.03 19.29 6.98
N ALA A 30 26.16 18.09 6.39
CA ALA A 30 26.18 17.90 4.94
C ALA A 30 24.89 18.42 4.26
N LEU A 31 23.74 18.17 4.88
CA LEU A 31 22.46 18.67 4.39
C LEU A 31 22.36 20.18 4.56
N ASP A 32 22.66 20.71 5.74
CA ASP A 32 22.55 22.14 6.07
C ASP A 32 23.38 23.03 5.15
N ASP A 33 24.60 22.59 4.78
CA ASP A 33 25.51 23.31 3.88
C ASP A 33 24.99 23.46 2.44
N ILE A 34 24.03 22.62 2.01
CA ILE A 34 23.42 22.73 0.69
C ILE A 34 22.36 23.83 0.72
N THR A 35 22.68 25.02 0.22
CA THR A 35 21.77 26.18 0.23
C THR A 35 21.38 26.70 -1.16
N ASP A 36 22.00 26.19 -2.23
CA ASP A 36 21.85 26.67 -3.60
C ASP A 36 21.31 25.60 -4.58
N ASN A 37 20.74 24.53 -4.03
CA ASN A 37 20.03 23.49 -4.78
C ASN A 37 18.85 24.07 -5.58
N SER A 38 18.69 23.64 -6.83
CA SER A 38 17.64 24.11 -7.74
C SER A 38 17.42 23.13 -8.88
N PHE A 39 16.42 23.37 -9.74
CA PHE A 39 16.19 22.54 -10.92
C PHE A 39 17.40 22.49 -11.88
N ARG A 40 18.28 23.50 -11.83
CA ARG A 40 19.54 23.59 -12.60
C ARG A 40 20.77 23.13 -11.83
N LYS A 41 20.67 22.88 -10.52
CA LYS A 41 21.78 22.45 -9.67
C LYS A 41 21.33 21.42 -8.66
N ARG A 42 21.66 20.16 -8.91
CA ARG A 42 21.25 19.01 -8.11
C ARG A 42 22.41 18.49 -7.28
N TYR A 43 22.10 17.95 -6.12
CA TYR A 43 23.09 17.39 -5.21
C TYR A 43 22.88 15.88 -5.02
N VAL A 44 23.98 15.15 -4.96
CA VAL A 44 24.02 13.76 -4.50
C VAL A 44 24.92 13.69 -3.28
N LEU A 45 24.34 13.36 -2.13
CA LEU A 45 25.06 13.00 -0.93
C LEU A 45 25.36 11.50 -0.96
N ARG A 46 26.62 11.15 -1.26
CA ARG A 46 27.12 9.77 -1.19
C ARG A 46 27.45 9.44 0.26
N ILE A 47 26.69 8.53 0.86
CA ILE A 47 26.85 8.17 2.26
C ILE A 47 27.58 6.83 2.32
N LEU A 48 28.83 6.84 2.78
CA LEU A 48 29.63 5.63 2.89
C LEU A 48 29.05 4.67 3.94
N ASN A 49 29.48 3.41 3.91
CA ASN A 49 29.08 2.44 4.93
C ASN A 49 29.51 2.93 6.32
N GLY A 50 28.60 2.81 7.28
CA GLY A 50 28.75 3.36 8.61
C GLY A 50 27.40 3.49 9.31
N VAL A 51 27.45 3.77 10.61
CA VAL A 51 26.28 4.12 11.42
C VAL A 51 26.31 5.61 11.66
N TYR A 52 25.25 6.30 11.27
CA TYR A 52 25.04 7.73 11.44
C TYR A 52 23.91 7.91 12.45
N ASP A 53 24.30 8.25 13.67
CA ASP A 53 23.39 8.41 14.80
C ASP A 53 22.95 9.87 14.92
N VAL A 54 21.64 10.11 14.81
CA VAL A 54 20.98 11.42 14.93
C VAL A 54 19.94 11.41 16.06
N SER A 55 20.18 10.56 17.05
CA SER A 55 19.38 10.42 18.27
C SER A 55 19.62 11.57 19.23
N ASN A 56 18.57 12.00 19.93
CA ASN A 56 18.66 12.94 21.07
C ASN A 56 19.47 14.24 20.77
N ASP A 57 19.55 14.64 19.51
CA ASP A 57 20.31 15.80 19.02
C ASP A 57 19.55 17.13 19.16
N GLY A 58 18.38 17.09 19.80
CA GLY A 58 17.44 18.20 19.92
C GLY A 58 16.61 18.47 18.66
N ASN A 59 16.93 17.81 17.53
CA ASN A 59 16.18 17.95 16.29
C ASN A 59 15.07 16.90 16.23
N LEU A 60 13.97 17.30 15.60
CA LEU A 60 12.84 16.40 15.36
C LEU A 60 13.13 15.38 14.25
N CYS A 61 14.00 15.73 13.29
CA CYS A 61 14.34 14.93 12.12
C CYS A 61 15.52 15.52 11.34
N LEU A 62 16.03 14.75 10.38
CA LEU A 62 16.82 15.26 9.26
C LEU A 62 15.88 15.76 8.16
N GLY A 63 16.10 16.98 7.67
CA GLY A 63 15.28 17.55 6.61
C GLY A 63 15.62 16.99 5.23
N LEU A 64 14.60 16.61 4.48
CA LEU A 64 14.74 16.38 3.04
C LEU A 64 14.83 17.73 2.30
N LYS A 65 15.65 17.77 1.24
CA LYS A 65 15.87 18.98 0.45
C LYS A 65 15.48 18.80 -1.01
N ASN A 66 14.94 19.87 -1.60
CA ASN A 66 14.57 19.89 -3.01
C ASN A 66 15.82 19.65 -3.89
N TYR A 67 15.74 18.82 -4.91
CA TYR A 67 16.86 18.49 -5.79
C TYR A 67 18.10 17.91 -5.09
N VAL A 68 17.92 17.27 -3.93
CA VAL A 68 18.98 16.56 -3.22
C VAL A 68 18.61 15.08 -3.10
N GLU A 69 19.53 14.21 -3.49
CA GLU A 69 19.42 12.76 -3.32
C GLU A 69 20.45 12.26 -2.31
N LEU A 70 20.03 11.37 -1.42
CA LEU A 70 20.91 10.69 -0.48
C LEU A 70 21.09 9.25 -0.95
N VAL A 71 22.33 8.86 -1.22
CA VAL A 71 22.66 7.55 -1.78
C VAL A 71 23.64 6.86 -0.86
N GLY A 72 23.15 5.86 -0.13
CA GLY A 72 24.01 4.98 0.66
C GLY A 72 24.90 4.11 -0.23
N GLN A 73 26.08 3.79 0.26
CA GLN A 73 27.02 2.91 -0.41
C GLN A 73 26.45 1.48 -0.50
N SER A 74 25.69 1.05 0.50
CA SER A 74 24.95 -0.21 0.44
C SER A 74 23.78 -0.24 1.43
N ARG A 75 22.68 -0.89 1.03
CA ARG A 75 21.47 -1.03 1.85
C ARG A 75 21.75 -1.55 3.27
N GLY A 76 22.62 -2.56 3.39
CA GLY A 76 22.97 -3.15 4.69
C GLY A 76 24.10 -2.45 5.45
N GLY A 77 24.97 -1.72 4.75
CA GLY A 77 26.17 -1.11 5.33
C GLY A 77 26.01 0.37 5.71
N THR A 78 25.13 1.12 5.04
CA THR A 78 24.80 2.50 5.38
C THR A 78 23.56 2.51 6.27
N ARG A 79 23.70 2.90 7.54
CA ARG A 79 22.63 2.91 8.54
C ARG A 79 22.43 4.29 9.13
N ILE A 80 21.23 4.85 9.00
CA ILE A 80 20.83 6.11 9.64
C ILE A 80 19.92 5.77 10.81
N VAL A 81 20.26 6.23 12.02
CA VAL A 81 19.60 5.78 13.25
C VAL A 81 19.12 6.99 14.04
N LYS A 82 17.84 7.00 14.42
CA LYS A 82 17.28 7.92 15.41
C LYS A 82 16.54 7.14 16.48
N ARG A 83 17.04 7.17 17.71
CA ARG A 83 16.44 6.54 18.89
C ARG A 83 16.33 7.56 19.99
N ASP A 84 15.19 8.21 20.05
CA ASP A 84 14.99 9.24 21.05
C ASP A 84 14.44 8.66 22.37
N ASP A 85 14.68 9.34 23.48
CA ASP A 85 14.24 8.85 24.79
C ASP A 85 12.71 8.96 24.99
N VAL A 86 12.08 9.91 24.30
CA VAL A 86 10.65 10.25 24.45
C VAL A 86 9.96 10.20 23.09
N TYR A 87 8.86 9.44 23.03
CA TYR A 87 7.99 9.37 21.86
C TYR A 87 7.38 10.74 21.53
N SER A 88 7.34 11.06 20.23
CA SER A 88 6.55 12.19 19.71
C SER A 88 6.13 11.92 18.27
N ASP A 89 4.89 12.27 17.93
CA ASP A 89 4.37 12.21 16.57
C ASP A 89 5.07 13.18 15.61
N GLY A 90 5.73 14.21 16.14
CA GLY A 90 6.52 15.16 15.36
C GLY A 90 7.94 14.68 15.05
N LYS A 91 8.36 13.52 15.58
CA LYS A 91 9.73 13.00 15.38
C LYS A 91 9.74 11.97 14.27
N ASN A 92 10.73 12.09 13.38
CA ASN A 92 11.00 11.17 12.27
C ASN A 92 12.51 11.09 12.02
N VAL A 93 13.02 10.10 11.28
CA VAL A 93 14.43 10.18 10.83
C VAL A 93 14.54 11.19 9.70
N PHE A 94 13.69 11.06 8.68
CA PHE A 94 13.59 12.02 7.57
C PHE A 94 12.19 12.64 7.50
N ASP A 95 12.15 13.95 7.24
CA ASP A 95 10.91 14.70 7.07
C ASP A 95 11.03 15.80 6.01
N THR A 96 9.95 16.06 5.27
CA THR A 96 9.85 17.19 4.34
C THR A 96 9.58 18.53 5.05
N LEU A 97 8.98 18.52 6.24
CA LEU A 97 8.60 19.71 7.00
C LEU A 97 9.80 20.50 7.55
N TYR A 98 10.93 19.86 7.81
CA TYR A 98 12.04 20.42 8.61
C TYR A 98 12.53 21.79 8.12
N TYR A 99 12.80 21.92 6.82
CA TYR A 99 13.26 23.18 6.23
C TYR A 99 12.12 24.12 5.82
N ARG A 100 10.86 23.69 5.98
CA ARG A 100 9.66 24.38 5.50
C ARG A 100 9.74 24.83 4.04
N GLN A 101 10.46 24.05 3.24
CA GLN A 101 10.63 24.31 1.82
C GLN A 101 9.74 23.38 1.00
N ARG A 102 9.33 23.84 -0.19
CA ARG A 102 8.59 23.00 -1.11
C ARG A 102 9.54 22.15 -1.96
N ILE A 103 9.29 20.85 -2.01
CA ILE A 103 10.16 19.83 -2.61
C ILE A 103 9.53 19.34 -3.92
N GLU A 104 10.15 19.67 -5.04
CA GLU A 104 9.76 19.20 -6.37
C GLU A 104 10.38 17.83 -6.69
N TYR A 105 11.57 17.55 -6.15
CA TYR A 105 12.22 16.26 -6.28
C TYR A 105 13.15 15.97 -5.10
N THR A 106 13.13 14.75 -4.57
CA THR A 106 14.17 14.23 -3.65
C THR A 106 14.21 12.71 -3.71
N GLY A 107 15.30 12.10 -3.24
CA GLY A 107 15.48 10.66 -3.30
C GLY A 107 16.30 10.09 -2.16
N LEU A 108 15.91 8.92 -1.67
CA LEU A 108 16.66 8.11 -0.71
C LEU A 108 16.96 6.75 -1.34
N ARG A 109 18.25 6.39 -1.42
CA ARG A 109 18.68 5.16 -2.10
C ARG A 109 19.65 4.34 -1.25
N ASN A 110 19.58 3.01 -1.35
CA ASN A 110 20.60 2.07 -0.87
C ASN A 110 21.00 2.25 0.60
N MET A 111 20.04 2.34 1.53
CA MET A 111 20.32 2.53 2.96
C MET A 111 19.31 1.85 3.88
N THR A 112 19.71 1.63 5.13
CA THR A 112 18.81 1.26 6.21
C THR A 112 18.53 2.47 7.10
N ILE A 113 17.26 2.73 7.40
CA ILE A 113 16.79 3.85 8.20
C ILE A 113 16.02 3.28 9.39
N VAL A 114 16.46 3.63 10.60
CA VAL A 114 15.98 3.04 11.84
C VAL A 114 15.44 4.14 12.75
N SER A 115 14.23 3.95 13.27
CA SER A 115 13.59 4.86 14.20
C SER A 115 13.13 4.15 15.47
N TYR A 116 13.29 4.79 16.64
CA TYR A 116 12.67 4.41 17.91
C TYR A 116 12.13 5.66 18.60
N ASN A 117 10.95 5.56 19.23
CA ASN A 117 10.23 6.68 19.86
C ASN A 117 9.99 7.85 18.89
N ALA A 118 9.62 7.51 17.65
CA ALA A 118 9.32 8.43 16.56
C ALA A 118 8.10 7.91 15.79
N LYS A 119 7.38 8.80 15.09
CA LYS A 119 6.22 8.43 14.27
C LYS A 119 6.62 7.44 13.19
N ALA A 120 7.67 7.75 12.44
CA ALA A 120 8.18 6.89 11.38
C ALA A 120 9.69 7.14 11.09
N PRO A 121 10.39 6.17 10.47
CA PRO A 121 11.64 6.40 9.77
C PRO A 121 11.52 7.54 8.76
N ILE A 122 10.45 7.54 7.95
CA ILE A 122 10.23 8.56 6.91
C ILE A 122 8.81 9.09 7.00
N HIS A 123 8.70 10.41 7.10
CA HIS A 123 7.44 11.13 7.02
C HIS A 123 7.48 12.13 5.86
N ILE A 124 6.47 12.06 5.00
CA ILE A 124 6.30 12.99 3.89
C ILE A 124 5.01 13.74 4.13
N ASP A 125 5.18 15.00 4.50
CA ASP A 125 4.12 15.97 4.66
C ASP A 125 3.73 16.54 3.29
N ASP A 126 2.44 16.44 2.97
CA ASP A 126 1.84 16.83 1.71
C ASP A 126 1.86 18.34 1.45
N ASP A 127 1.94 19.17 2.50
CA ASP A 127 2.10 20.63 2.34
C ASP A 127 3.47 20.99 1.73
N PHE A 128 4.46 20.12 1.91
CA PHE A 128 5.87 20.38 1.56
C PHE A 128 6.36 19.56 0.37
N LEU A 129 5.61 18.57 -0.11
CA LEU A 129 5.85 17.94 -1.40
C LEU A 129 5.15 18.73 -2.53
N LEU A 130 5.77 18.86 -3.69
CA LEU A 130 5.16 19.41 -4.91
C LEU A 130 5.26 18.45 -6.10
N GLY A 131 6.32 17.65 -6.12
CA GLY A 131 6.57 16.72 -7.21
C GLY A 131 6.81 15.31 -6.69
N THR A 132 8.00 14.78 -6.90
CA THR A 132 8.28 13.36 -6.69
C THR A 132 9.24 13.12 -5.52
N ILE A 133 8.92 12.12 -4.70
CA ILE A 133 9.91 11.47 -3.84
C ILE A 133 10.17 10.04 -4.31
N GLU A 134 11.45 9.66 -4.36
CA GLU A 134 11.87 8.30 -4.68
C GLU A 134 12.52 7.61 -3.47
N LEU A 135 12.11 6.36 -3.20
CA LEU A 135 12.73 5.47 -2.23
C LEU A 135 13.18 4.21 -2.97
N ILE A 136 14.49 3.98 -3.08
CA ILE A 136 15.02 2.88 -3.91
C ILE A 136 15.98 2.02 -3.10
N ASP A 137 15.68 0.73 -2.99
CA ASP A 137 16.48 -0.25 -2.26
C ASP A 137 16.79 0.18 -0.81
N CYS A 138 15.75 0.67 -0.12
CA CYS A 138 15.81 1.09 1.28
C CYS A 138 15.29 -0.01 2.22
N THR A 139 15.80 -0.04 3.45
CA THR A 139 15.22 -0.83 4.55
C THR A 139 14.75 0.12 5.65
N LEU A 140 13.47 0.05 6.01
CA LEU A 140 12.83 0.93 6.97
C LEU A 140 12.45 0.13 8.22
N ILE A 141 13.06 0.47 9.35
CA ILE A 141 12.87 -0.23 10.62
C ILE A 141 12.26 0.73 11.63
N ASN A 142 11.03 0.47 12.04
CA ASN A 142 10.42 1.12 13.20
C ASN A 142 10.51 0.17 14.41
N GLU A 143 11.26 0.56 15.43
CA GLU A 143 11.53 -0.23 16.65
C GLU A 143 10.51 0.07 17.77
N ASN A 144 9.45 0.86 17.52
CA ASN A 144 8.41 1.14 18.51
C ASN A 144 7.73 -0.16 19.02
N THR A 145 7.45 -0.21 20.31
CA THR A 145 6.74 -1.34 20.95
C THR A 145 5.27 -1.40 20.52
N PRO A 146 4.70 -2.62 20.36
CA PRO A 146 3.31 -2.81 19.90
C PRO A 146 2.24 -2.15 20.81
N ASP A 147 2.59 -1.80 22.05
CA ASP A 147 1.66 -1.22 23.02
C ASP A 147 1.39 0.29 22.83
N MET A 148 2.02 0.96 21.86
CA MET A 148 1.82 2.39 21.60
C MET A 148 0.60 2.69 20.70
N GLY A 149 -0.33 1.73 20.56
CA GLY A 149 -1.72 2.03 20.27
C GLY A 149 -2.11 2.38 18.84
N ASN A 150 -1.20 2.63 17.87
CA ASN A 150 -1.59 2.65 16.45
C ASN A 150 -0.50 2.65 15.34
N TYR A 151 0.80 2.85 15.58
CA TYR A 151 1.70 3.16 14.46
C TYR A 151 3.08 2.49 14.54
N ARG A 152 3.24 1.38 13.80
CA ARG A 152 4.56 0.99 13.28
C ARG A 152 4.74 1.57 11.88
N ASN A 153 4.49 2.86 11.67
CA ASN A 153 4.72 3.45 10.34
C ASN A 153 6.21 3.35 10.01
N CYS A 154 6.53 2.68 8.92
CA CYS A 154 7.86 2.71 8.34
C CYS A 154 7.96 3.82 7.28
N LEU A 155 6.87 4.06 6.57
CA LEU A 155 6.64 5.20 5.70
C LEU A 155 5.27 5.79 6.04
N ALA A 156 5.21 7.09 6.29
CA ALA A 156 3.96 7.83 6.43
C ALA A 156 3.96 8.97 5.41
N CYS A 157 3.11 8.89 4.39
CA CYS A 157 3.13 9.81 3.26
C CYS A 157 1.72 10.36 2.99
N GLY A 158 1.54 11.66 3.14
CA GLY A 158 0.42 12.38 2.55
C GLY A 158 0.76 12.81 1.13
N LEU A 159 -0.21 12.77 0.23
CA LEU A 159 -0.11 13.28 -1.14
C LEU A 159 -1.28 14.21 -1.46
N ARG A 160 -1.04 15.13 -2.39
CA ARG A 160 -2.00 16.03 -3.05
C ARG A 160 -1.77 16.03 -4.56
N LYS A 161 -2.54 16.86 -5.28
CA LYS A 161 -2.52 17.00 -6.74
C LYS A 161 -1.10 17.05 -7.33
N GLY A 162 -0.82 16.17 -8.29
CA GLY A 162 0.41 16.14 -9.07
C GLY A 162 1.64 15.64 -8.31
N GLN A 163 1.48 15.30 -7.02
CA GLN A 163 2.54 14.73 -6.21
C GLN A 163 2.65 13.22 -6.48
N ARG A 164 3.87 12.70 -6.33
CA ARG A 164 4.20 11.32 -6.65
C ARG A 164 5.14 10.73 -5.61
N VAL A 165 4.88 9.49 -5.23
CA VAL A 165 5.80 8.66 -4.45
C VAL A 165 6.12 7.41 -5.25
N VAL A 166 7.42 7.14 -5.39
CA VAL A 166 7.93 5.92 -6.03
C VAL A 166 8.77 5.16 -5.02
N ALA A 167 8.29 4.01 -4.56
CA ALA A 167 9.04 3.09 -3.73
C ALA A 167 9.39 1.84 -4.53
N ARG A 168 10.68 1.54 -4.68
CA ARG A 168 11.17 0.37 -5.40
C ARG A 168 12.16 -0.43 -4.56
N GLY A 169 11.90 -1.72 -4.32
CA GLY A 169 12.77 -2.56 -3.50
C GLY A 169 12.82 -2.16 -2.02
N VAL A 170 11.77 -1.49 -1.52
CA VAL A 170 11.69 -1.05 -0.11
C VAL A 170 11.29 -2.22 0.77
N HIS A 171 12.09 -2.50 1.80
CA HIS A 171 11.79 -3.51 2.81
C HIS A 171 11.42 -2.82 4.12
N SER A 172 10.37 -3.26 4.81
CA SER A 172 10.00 -2.68 6.09
C SER A 172 9.47 -3.71 7.09
N ASN A 173 9.69 -3.45 8.39
CA ASN A 173 9.14 -4.27 9.49
C ASN A 173 7.81 -3.72 10.03
N GLY A 174 7.26 -2.71 9.38
CA GLY A 174 6.09 -1.96 9.79
C GLY A 174 5.22 -1.60 8.60
N MET A 175 4.37 -0.61 8.75
CA MET A 175 3.40 -0.19 7.75
C MET A 175 4.00 0.78 6.72
N LEU A 176 3.73 0.54 5.45
CA LEU A 176 3.84 1.54 4.40
C LEU A 176 2.49 2.25 4.26
N TRP A 177 2.35 3.40 4.88
CA TRP A 177 1.11 4.18 4.91
C TRP A 177 1.19 5.37 3.95
N LEU A 178 0.32 5.36 2.95
CA LEU A 178 0.23 6.35 1.89
C LEU A 178 -1.21 6.87 1.84
N ARG A 179 -1.43 8.17 1.73
CA ARG A 179 -2.79 8.74 1.74
C ARG A 179 -2.93 9.98 0.85
N ASN A 180 -4.15 10.32 0.44
CA ASN A 180 -4.47 11.58 -0.28
C ASN A 180 -5.43 12.44 0.57
N ASP A 181 -4.94 13.52 1.19
CA ASP A 181 -5.57 14.19 2.35
C ASP A 181 -6.99 14.80 2.12
N PHE A 182 -7.69 15.11 3.22
CA PHE A 182 -9.09 15.52 3.31
C PHE A 182 -9.39 16.99 3.04
N GLU A 183 -8.41 17.89 3.22
CA GLU A 183 -8.70 19.32 3.29
C GLU A 183 -8.56 20.04 1.93
N ALA A 184 -9.72 20.45 1.39
CA ALA A 184 -9.93 21.45 0.34
C ALA A 184 -9.00 21.38 -0.89
N TYR A 185 -9.55 20.91 -2.02
CA TYR A 185 -8.91 20.83 -3.33
C TYR A 185 -7.92 19.66 -3.51
N ALA A 186 -8.29 18.45 -3.05
CA ALA A 186 -7.76 17.19 -3.59
C ALA A 186 -7.98 17.19 -5.11
N GLY A 187 -6.98 17.65 -5.84
CA GLY A 187 -7.02 17.79 -7.27
C GLY A 187 -6.48 16.54 -7.92
N GLU A 188 -7.14 16.16 -9.01
CA GLU A 188 -6.85 15.03 -9.88
C GLU A 188 -5.34 14.78 -10.12
N GLY A 189 -4.88 13.54 -9.91
CA GLY A 189 -3.64 13.03 -10.51
C GLY A 189 -2.45 12.82 -9.58
N CYS A 190 -2.64 12.50 -8.30
CA CYS A 190 -1.52 12.00 -7.48
C CYS A 190 -1.15 10.58 -7.91
N ARG A 191 0.12 10.19 -7.70
CA ARG A 191 0.62 8.86 -8.10
C ARG A 191 1.34 8.16 -6.95
N ILE A 192 0.80 7.01 -6.55
CA ILE A 192 1.42 6.09 -5.59
C ILE A 192 1.96 4.90 -6.37
N GLU A 193 3.26 4.66 -6.29
CA GLU A 193 3.90 3.59 -7.07
C GLU A 193 4.81 2.75 -6.17
N LEU A 194 4.42 1.50 -5.95
CA LEU A 194 5.13 0.51 -5.14
C LEU A 194 5.59 -0.64 -6.05
N TYR A 195 6.90 -0.89 -6.10
CA TYR A 195 7.52 -1.90 -6.93
C TYR A 195 8.43 -2.81 -6.11
N ASN A 196 8.17 -4.12 -6.08
CA ASN A 196 9.00 -5.10 -5.37
C ASN A 196 9.22 -4.75 -3.89
N CYS A 197 8.22 -4.17 -3.23
CA CYS A 197 8.29 -3.80 -1.83
C CYS A 197 7.95 -5.01 -0.94
N ILE A 198 8.59 -5.11 0.23
CA ILE A 198 8.30 -6.13 1.23
C ILE A 198 7.91 -5.42 2.52
N SER A 199 6.68 -5.65 2.98
CA SER A 199 6.14 -4.97 4.17
C SER A 199 5.08 -5.85 4.81
N PRO A 200 4.98 -5.99 6.15
CA PRO A 200 3.83 -6.66 6.74
C PRO A 200 2.50 -5.95 6.39
N PHE A 201 2.50 -4.61 6.33
CA PHE A 201 1.30 -3.83 6.02
C PHE A 201 1.56 -2.82 4.91
N ILE A 202 0.72 -2.81 3.89
CA ILE A 202 0.62 -1.74 2.90
C ILE A 202 -0.76 -1.13 3.06
N VAL A 203 -0.82 0.16 3.39
CA VAL A 203 -2.09 0.86 3.61
C VAL A 203 -2.14 2.08 2.72
N ILE A 204 -3.14 2.09 1.84
CA ILE A 204 -3.44 3.19 0.95
C ILE A 204 -4.75 3.80 1.44
N GLY A 205 -4.61 4.88 2.20
CA GLY A 205 -5.70 5.46 2.97
C GLY A 205 -6.20 6.79 2.44
N ASP A 206 -7.28 7.25 3.07
CA ASP A 206 -7.95 8.52 2.79
C ASP A 206 -8.22 8.77 1.30
N LEU A 207 -8.55 7.73 0.53
CA LEU A 207 -8.80 7.89 -0.90
C LEU A 207 -10.09 8.69 -1.13
N ILE A 208 -9.98 9.91 -1.66
CA ILE A 208 -11.11 10.79 -1.97
C ILE A 208 -11.33 10.90 -3.48
N THR A 209 -12.59 10.75 -3.87
CA THR A 209 -13.15 10.60 -5.22
C THR A 209 -13.06 11.81 -6.16
N TYR A 210 -11.95 12.56 -6.18
CA TYR A 210 -11.78 13.72 -7.06
C TYR A 210 -10.58 13.53 -8.02
N GLY A 211 -10.68 12.58 -8.95
CA GLY A 211 -9.84 12.57 -10.14
C GLY A 211 -8.93 11.36 -10.36
N GLN A 212 -8.18 11.47 -11.46
CA GLN A 212 -7.31 10.49 -12.15
C GLN A 212 -6.09 10.00 -11.35
N ASP A 213 -6.25 9.76 -10.05
CA ASP A 213 -5.17 9.26 -9.21
C ASP A 213 -4.76 7.86 -9.67
N THR A 214 -3.45 7.58 -9.64
CA THR A 214 -2.91 6.29 -10.04
C THR A 214 -2.24 5.61 -8.86
N VAL A 215 -2.64 4.37 -8.60
CA VAL A 215 -2.04 3.50 -7.60
C VAL A 215 -1.47 2.29 -8.33
N VAL A 216 -0.15 2.14 -8.29
CA VAL A 216 0.56 0.98 -8.84
C VAL A 216 1.15 0.19 -7.68
N VAL A 217 0.83 -1.10 -7.60
CA VAL A 217 1.43 -2.05 -6.66
C VAL A 217 1.85 -3.27 -7.45
N GLU A 218 3.15 -3.42 -7.69
CA GLU A 218 3.69 -4.48 -8.55
C GLU A 218 4.82 -5.22 -7.86
N GLY A 219 4.82 -6.56 -7.92
CA GLY A 219 5.86 -7.41 -7.34
C GLY A 219 5.97 -7.35 -5.81
N CYS A 220 5.01 -6.75 -5.12
CA CYS A 220 5.09 -6.50 -3.68
C CYS A 220 4.68 -7.74 -2.87
N ARG A 221 5.28 -7.89 -1.69
CA ARG A 221 4.92 -8.91 -0.70
C ARG A 221 4.41 -8.25 0.59
N ALA A 222 3.20 -8.61 1.02
CA ALA A 222 2.66 -8.16 2.29
C ALA A 222 1.70 -9.15 2.93
N GLU A 223 1.57 -9.07 4.25
CA GLU A 223 0.52 -9.79 4.96
C GLU A 223 -0.82 -9.10 4.68
N PHE A 224 -0.88 -7.77 4.84
CA PHE A 224 -2.08 -6.98 4.60
C PHE A 224 -1.87 -5.89 3.55
N LEU A 225 -2.82 -5.79 2.63
CA LEU A 225 -3.03 -4.65 1.76
C LEU A 225 -4.40 -4.04 2.07
N ARG A 226 -4.41 -2.84 2.67
CA ARG A 226 -5.63 -2.15 3.08
C ARG A 226 -5.88 -0.89 2.27
N TYR A 227 -7.09 -0.76 1.74
CA TYR A 227 -7.62 0.46 1.15
C TYR A 227 -8.56 1.13 2.14
N LEU A 228 -8.24 2.35 2.59
CA LEU A 228 -9.20 3.15 3.36
C LEU A 228 -9.88 4.12 2.40
N TYR A 229 -11.18 3.90 2.20
CA TYR A 229 -12.01 4.71 1.33
C TYR A 229 -12.94 5.59 2.16
N LEU A 230 -12.79 6.91 2.04
CA LEU A 230 -13.67 7.85 2.74
C LEU A 230 -14.89 8.17 1.86
N LYS A 231 -15.92 7.31 1.92
CA LYS A 231 -17.22 7.62 1.31
C LYS A 231 -17.91 8.71 2.14
N GLY A 232 -17.94 9.95 1.63
CA GLY A 232 -19.07 10.84 1.92
C GLY A 232 -18.88 12.01 2.88
N ILE A 233 -17.69 12.57 3.04
CA ILE A 233 -17.55 13.92 3.63
C ILE A 233 -17.45 15.00 2.53
N ALA A 234 -18.02 14.74 1.36
CA ALA A 234 -18.36 15.82 0.44
C ALA A 234 -19.52 16.63 1.06
N PRO A 235 -19.41 17.96 1.22
CA PRO A 235 -20.53 18.78 1.67
C PRO A 235 -21.78 18.41 0.85
N LYS A 236 -22.95 18.28 1.50
CA LYS A 236 -24.23 17.76 0.98
C LYS A 236 -24.64 18.21 -0.45
N ARG A 237 -24.01 19.25 -1.00
CA ARG A 237 -24.21 19.80 -2.35
C ARG A 237 -23.49 19.05 -3.48
N LEU A 238 -22.52 18.18 -3.21
CA LEU A 238 -21.68 17.56 -4.26
C LEU A 238 -22.03 16.09 -4.58
N ARG A 239 -23.00 15.49 -3.88
CA ARG A 239 -23.38 14.07 -4.01
C ARG A 239 -23.68 13.55 -5.42
N PRO A 240 -24.25 14.32 -6.38
CA PRO A 240 -24.55 13.79 -7.72
C PRO A 240 -23.33 13.66 -8.65
N TYR A 241 -22.17 14.24 -8.30
CA TYR A 241 -20.99 14.33 -9.19
C TYR A 241 -19.80 13.48 -8.75
N VAL A 242 -20.00 12.62 -7.74
CA VAL A 242 -18.96 11.78 -7.18
C VAL A 242 -18.84 10.49 -8.01
N GLN A 243 -17.96 10.50 -9.01
CA GLN A 243 -17.49 9.29 -9.70
C GLN A 243 -16.10 8.93 -9.16
N SER A 244 -15.95 7.69 -8.66
CA SER A 244 -14.64 7.11 -8.35
C SER A 244 -13.78 7.11 -9.62
N SER A 245 -12.61 7.75 -9.61
CA SER A 245 -11.72 7.82 -10.79
C SER A 245 -10.28 7.46 -10.46
N PHE A 246 -10.09 6.44 -9.61
CA PHE A 246 -8.77 5.86 -9.35
C PHE A 246 -8.42 4.81 -10.41
N SER A 247 -7.16 4.83 -10.88
CA SER A 247 -6.58 3.74 -11.66
C SER A 247 -5.72 2.86 -10.75
N PHE A 248 -6.10 1.61 -10.57
CA PHE A 248 -5.28 0.61 -9.88
C PHE A 248 -4.57 -0.28 -10.88
N GLU A 249 -3.26 -0.43 -10.70
CA GLU A 249 -2.45 -1.42 -11.40
C GLU A 249 -1.84 -2.37 -10.38
N MET A 250 -2.37 -3.59 -10.28
CA MET A 250 -1.87 -4.62 -9.38
C MET A 250 -1.36 -5.82 -10.17
N ARG A 251 -0.07 -6.15 -10.03
CA ARG A 251 0.58 -7.20 -10.84
C ARG A 251 1.65 -7.96 -10.07
N GLY A 252 1.59 -9.29 -10.11
CA GLY A 252 2.65 -10.16 -9.59
C GLY A 252 2.91 -10.00 -8.09
N ASN A 253 1.90 -9.62 -7.31
CA ASN A 253 2.03 -9.43 -5.87
C ASN A 253 1.82 -10.75 -5.11
N SER A 254 2.37 -10.84 -3.90
CA SER A 254 2.12 -11.90 -2.93
C SER A 254 1.52 -11.26 -1.68
N ILE A 255 0.19 -11.17 -1.65
CA ILE A 255 -0.55 -10.52 -0.57
C ILE A 255 -1.44 -11.56 0.13
N ASP A 256 -1.31 -11.70 1.45
CA ASP A 256 -2.08 -12.70 2.19
C ASP A 256 -3.54 -12.26 2.40
N PHE A 257 -3.77 -10.97 2.69
CA PHE A 257 -5.08 -10.38 2.94
C PHE A 257 -5.25 -9.03 2.24
N VAL A 258 -6.38 -8.84 1.55
CA VAL A 258 -6.79 -7.56 0.97
C VAL A 258 -8.05 -7.07 1.67
N GLU A 259 -8.01 -5.84 2.19
CA GLU A 259 -9.13 -5.24 2.92
C GLU A 259 -9.49 -3.89 2.29
N ALA A 260 -10.77 -3.64 2.05
CA ALA A 260 -11.28 -2.31 1.73
C ALA A 260 -12.21 -1.86 2.85
N VAL A 261 -11.85 -0.79 3.53
CA VAL A 261 -12.59 -0.23 4.66
C VAL A 261 -13.26 1.06 4.21
N THR A 262 -14.54 1.23 4.52
CA THR A 262 -15.25 2.48 4.25
C THR A 262 -15.46 3.29 5.51
N THR A 263 -15.56 4.62 5.40
CA THR A 263 -15.96 5.47 6.54
C THR A 263 -17.33 5.17 7.12
N LEU A 264 -18.20 4.44 6.42
CA LEU A 264 -19.49 4.00 6.98
C LEU A 264 -19.27 2.97 8.11
N ASP A 265 -18.15 2.23 8.09
CA ASP A 265 -17.78 1.22 9.08
C ASP A 265 -17.27 1.83 10.41
N LEU A 266 -17.10 3.16 10.47
CA LEU A 266 -16.72 3.92 11.68
C LEU A 266 -17.91 4.49 12.47
N GLY A 267 -19.16 4.13 12.16
CA GLY A 267 -20.31 4.39 13.03
C GLY A 267 -21.61 4.93 12.39
N PHE A 268 -21.81 4.82 11.08
CA PHE A 268 -23.11 5.19 10.47
C PHE A 268 -23.48 4.20 9.36
N THR A 269 -24.41 3.28 9.66
CA THR A 269 -25.19 2.41 8.75
C THR A 269 -24.55 1.93 7.44
N SER A 270 -24.18 0.65 7.45
CA SER A 270 -23.86 -0.29 6.36
C SER A 270 -24.42 0.03 4.97
N LEU A 271 -23.54 0.22 3.97
CA LEU A 271 -23.84 0.02 2.55
C LEU A 271 -22.78 -0.88 1.88
N PRO A 272 -23.15 -1.83 1.01
CA PRO A 272 -22.26 -2.91 0.51
C PRO A 272 -21.25 -2.50 -0.58
N THR A 273 -20.77 -1.26 -0.62
CA THR A 273 -20.46 -0.63 -1.91
C THR A 273 -19.01 -0.26 -2.25
N ALA A 274 -18.06 -0.10 -1.33
CA ALA A 274 -16.77 0.46 -1.77
C ALA A 274 -15.94 -0.47 -2.65
N PHE A 275 -15.91 -1.77 -2.39
CA PHE A 275 -15.12 -2.69 -3.22
C PHE A 275 -15.70 -2.81 -4.65
N ASN A 276 -17.02 -2.83 -4.79
CA ASN A 276 -17.70 -2.89 -6.09
C ASN A 276 -17.72 -1.53 -6.83
N GLU A 277 -17.81 -0.40 -6.11
CA GLU A 277 -17.76 0.96 -6.68
C GLU A 277 -16.34 1.45 -6.97
N LEU A 278 -15.29 0.98 -6.28
CA LEU A 278 -13.89 1.32 -6.59
C LEU A 278 -13.47 0.75 -7.95
N CYS A 279 -14.04 -0.38 -8.34
CA CYS A 279 -13.39 -1.24 -9.31
C CYS A 279 -14.01 -1.25 -10.71
N GLU A 280 -15.24 -0.76 -10.93
CA GLU A 280 -15.92 -0.74 -12.27
C GLU A 280 -15.65 -1.99 -13.17
N GLY A 281 -15.42 -3.18 -12.59
CA GLY A 281 -15.03 -4.38 -13.34
C GLY A 281 -13.62 -4.42 -13.96
N LYS A 282 -12.65 -3.61 -13.52
CA LYS A 282 -11.29 -3.50 -14.10
C LYS A 282 -10.16 -4.09 -13.25
N TRP A 283 -10.41 -5.21 -12.57
CA TRP A 283 -9.30 -6.11 -12.25
C TRP A 283 -8.99 -6.94 -13.49
N SER A 284 -7.71 -7.12 -13.84
CA SER A 284 -7.34 -8.26 -14.67
C SER A 284 -7.64 -9.52 -13.85
N ILE A 285 -8.64 -10.29 -14.30
CA ILE A 285 -9.18 -11.55 -13.77
C ILE A 285 -8.13 -12.67 -13.87
N SER A 286 -6.88 -12.38 -13.53
CA SER A 286 -5.76 -13.32 -13.62
C SER A 286 -5.06 -13.53 -12.27
N ASP A 287 -5.51 -12.89 -11.18
CA ASP A 287 -4.92 -13.08 -9.85
C ASP A 287 -5.84 -13.94 -8.97
N PRO A 288 -5.53 -15.23 -8.76
CA PRO A 288 -6.34 -16.17 -7.99
C PRO A 288 -6.27 -15.95 -6.47
N SER A 289 -6.12 -14.72 -5.98
CA SER A 289 -5.63 -14.44 -4.62
C SER A 289 -6.48 -13.49 -3.77
N ILE A 290 -7.59 -12.94 -4.29
CA ILE A 290 -8.48 -12.08 -3.47
C ILE A 290 -9.44 -12.95 -2.67
N HIS A 291 -9.25 -13.02 -1.36
CA HIS A 291 -10.09 -13.79 -0.43
C HIS A 291 -10.87 -12.87 0.50
N ARG A 292 -12.15 -13.16 0.69
CA ARG A 292 -13.09 -12.49 1.61
C ARG A 292 -13.45 -13.46 2.74
N PHE A 293 -13.53 -12.98 3.97
CA PHE A 293 -14.07 -13.75 5.09
C PHE A 293 -15.52 -13.32 5.31
N ALA A 294 -16.48 -14.24 5.19
CA ALA A 294 -17.90 -13.92 5.18
C ALA A 294 -18.71 -14.98 5.93
N CYS A 295 -19.78 -14.55 6.61
CA CYS A 295 -20.73 -15.46 7.22
C CYS A 295 -21.64 -16.07 6.14
N ASN A 296 -22.04 -17.32 6.31
CA ASN A 296 -23.13 -17.89 5.52
C ASN A 296 -24.48 -17.50 6.14
N THR A 297 -25.19 -16.53 5.57
CA THR A 297 -26.53 -16.11 6.02
C THR A 297 -27.66 -16.99 5.48
N GLY A 298 -27.32 -17.94 4.60
CA GLY A 298 -28.26 -18.91 4.07
C GLY A 298 -28.75 -19.91 5.11
N THR A 299 -29.79 -20.65 4.74
CA THR A 299 -30.33 -21.76 5.54
C THR A 299 -29.70 -23.11 5.23
N MET A 300 -28.73 -23.14 4.30
CA MET A 300 -28.03 -24.34 3.86
C MET A 300 -26.53 -24.08 3.85
N ASP A 301 -25.75 -25.13 4.10
CA ASP A 301 -24.30 -25.08 4.03
C ASP A 301 -23.84 -24.71 2.62
N ILE A 302 -22.79 -23.89 2.54
CA ILE A 302 -22.09 -23.61 1.31
C ILE A 302 -20.92 -24.59 1.23
N GLY A 303 -20.94 -25.46 0.23
CA GLY A 303 -19.86 -26.40 0.02
C GLY A 303 -18.59 -25.70 -0.50
N ARG A 304 -17.43 -26.24 -0.13
CA ARG A 304 -16.15 -25.90 -0.75
C ARG A 304 -16.25 -26.01 -2.27
N GLY A 305 -15.78 -24.99 -2.98
CA GLY A 305 -15.83 -24.89 -4.44
C GLY A 305 -17.18 -24.47 -5.02
N SER A 306 -18.20 -24.23 -4.19
CA SER A 306 -19.48 -23.69 -4.65
C SER A 306 -19.36 -22.19 -4.91
N LEU A 307 -20.05 -21.69 -5.93
CA LEU A 307 -20.25 -20.25 -6.05
C LEU A 307 -21.18 -19.76 -4.95
N VAL A 308 -21.03 -18.49 -4.62
CA VAL A 308 -21.84 -17.81 -3.61
C VAL A 308 -22.40 -16.50 -4.15
N SER A 309 -23.54 -16.10 -3.60
CA SER A 309 -24.13 -14.78 -3.83
C SER A 309 -23.94 -13.89 -2.60
N MET A 310 -23.89 -12.57 -2.79
CA MET A 310 -23.86 -11.63 -1.68
C MET A 310 -25.22 -11.48 -1.04
N ASP A 311 -25.22 -11.40 0.30
CA ASP A 311 -26.36 -11.00 1.11
C ASP A 311 -25.90 -9.95 2.14
N GLY A 312 -25.99 -8.68 1.75
CA GLY A 312 -25.37 -7.59 2.52
C GLY A 312 -23.84 -7.65 2.49
N HIS A 313 -23.22 -7.84 3.66
CA HIS A 313 -21.76 -8.00 3.84
C HIS A 313 -21.31 -9.46 3.85
N ASP A 314 -22.27 -10.38 3.87
CA ASP A 314 -22.07 -11.80 4.04
C ASP A 314 -22.45 -12.55 2.75
N VAL A 315 -22.41 -13.87 2.77
CA VAL A 315 -22.67 -14.72 1.61
C VAL A 315 -23.81 -15.69 1.86
N LYS A 316 -24.47 -16.10 0.78
CA LYS A 316 -25.47 -17.16 0.80
C LYS A 316 -25.29 -18.10 -0.38
N PRO A 317 -25.82 -19.34 -0.31
CA PRO A 317 -26.07 -20.14 -1.49
C PRO A 317 -26.81 -19.31 -2.55
N TRP A 318 -26.30 -19.30 -3.78
CA TRP A 318 -26.91 -18.52 -4.85
C TRP A 318 -28.25 -19.13 -5.27
N THR A 319 -29.15 -18.28 -5.76
CA THR A 319 -30.44 -18.66 -6.33
C THR A 319 -30.60 -18.01 -7.71
N TYR A 320 -31.52 -18.50 -8.54
CA TYR A 320 -31.70 -17.96 -9.89
C TYR A 320 -32.01 -16.45 -9.85
N GLY A 321 -31.27 -15.69 -10.66
CA GLY A 321 -31.37 -14.23 -10.73
C GLY A 321 -30.49 -13.48 -9.73
N ASP A 322 -29.82 -14.19 -8.82
CA ASP A 322 -28.84 -13.57 -7.93
C ASP A 322 -27.57 -13.13 -8.71
N PRO A 323 -26.95 -12.01 -8.31
CA PRO A 323 -25.57 -11.72 -8.66
C PRO A 323 -24.63 -12.67 -7.89
N LEU A 324 -23.77 -13.38 -8.61
CA LEU A 324 -22.70 -14.21 -8.05
C LEU A 324 -21.49 -13.35 -7.73
N CYS A 325 -20.80 -13.58 -6.63
CA CYS A 325 -19.67 -12.73 -6.21
C CYS A 325 -18.35 -13.46 -5.97
N GLY A 326 -18.36 -14.80 -5.89
CA GLY A 326 -17.14 -15.54 -5.58
C GLY A 326 -17.36 -17.03 -5.44
N THR A 327 -16.28 -17.73 -5.07
CA THR A 327 -16.23 -19.17 -4.84
C THR A 327 -15.82 -19.45 -3.41
N ALA A 328 -16.57 -20.28 -2.68
CA ALA A 328 -16.16 -20.71 -1.35
C ALA A 328 -14.89 -21.57 -1.41
N LEU A 329 -13.89 -21.24 -0.61
CA LEU A 329 -12.63 -21.99 -0.49
C LEU A 329 -12.67 -23.05 0.62
N ASP A 330 -13.67 -22.98 1.50
CA ASP A 330 -13.95 -23.91 2.59
C ASP A 330 -15.42 -24.36 2.56
N ASP A 331 -15.78 -25.39 3.33
CA ASP A 331 -17.18 -25.66 3.64
C ASP A 331 -17.64 -24.66 4.72
N ILE A 332 -18.70 -23.89 4.45
CA ILE A 332 -19.20 -22.81 5.30
C ILE A 332 -20.62 -23.17 5.79
N PRO A 333 -20.77 -23.72 7.02
CA PRO A 333 -22.08 -24.05 7.57
C PRO A 333 -22.99 -22.83 7.71
N ALA A 334 -24.31 -23.05 7.69
CA ALA A 334 -25.28 -21.97 7.92
C ALA A 334 -25.03 -21.26 9.28
N GLY A 335 -24.88 -19.94 9.25
CA GLY A 335 -24.59 -19.09 10.41
C GLY A 335 -23.11 -19.01 10.83
N GLU A 336 -22.21 -19.68 10.11
CA GLU A 336 -20.77 -19.71 10.39
C GLU A 336 -19.96 -18.91 9.35
N TYR A 337 -18.71 -18.59 9.68
CA TYR A 337 -17.81 -17.86 8.79
C TYR A 337 -16.88 -18.79 8.00
N GLY A 338 -16.54 -18.39 6.78
CA GLY A 338 -15.55 -19.08 5.96
C GLY A 338 -14.91 -18.18 4.91
N ILE A 339 -13.98 -18.74 4.14
CA ILE A 339 -13.21 -18.01 3.13
C ILE A 339 -13.88 -18.14 1.76
N VAL A 340 -14.09 -17.01 1.09
CA VAL A 340 -14.64 -16.91 -0.27
C VAL A 340 -13.63 -16.20 -1.15
N GLN A 341 -13.20 -16.82 -2.23
CA GLN A 341 -12.42 -16.17 -3.26
C GLN A 341 -13.32 -15.27 -4.10
N ASP A 342 -13.05 -13.97 -4.10
CA ASP A 342 -13.77 -12.99 -4.89
C ASP A 342 -13.46 -13.17 -6.38
N ARG A 343 -14.51 -13.25 -7.19
CA ARG A 343 -14.40 -13.41 -8.65
C ARG A 343 -15.06 -12.26 -9.40
N GLY A 344 -15.51 -11.21 -8.69
CA GLY A 344 -16.34 -10.14 -9.26
C GLY A 344 -17.81 -10.55 -9.40
N ILE A 345 -18.65 -9.59 -9.83
CA ILE A 345 -20.10 -9.83 -10.00
C ILE A 345 -20.37 -10.50 -11.35
N VAL A 346 -20.83 -11.76 -11.33
CA VAL A 346 -21.29 -12.48 -12.52
C VAL A 346 -22.80 -12.65 -12.44
N MET A 347 -23.52 -12.26 -13.50
CA MET A 347 -24.96 -12.45 -13.59
C MET A 347 -25.25 -13.81 -14.23
N ILE A 348 -25.97 -14.69 -13.53
CA ILE A 348 -26.59 -15.86 -14.18
C ILE A 348 -27.81 -15.35 -14.95
N PRO A 349 -27.87 -15.49 -16.29
CA PRO A 349 -29.03 -15.05 -17.05
C PRO A 349 -30.29 -15.79 -16.56
N THR A 350 -31.38 -15.04 -16.36
CA THR A 350 -32.69 -15.51 -15.87
C THR A 350 -33.46 -16.42 -16.84
N ALA A 351 -32.81 -16.89 -17.91
CA ALA A 351 -33.40 -17.80 -18.89
C ALA A 351 -32.97 -19.24 -18.58
N PRO A 352 -33.81 -20.25 -18.80
CA PRO A 352 -33.52 -21.61 -18.37
C PRO A 352 -32.42 -22.22 -19.24
N LEU A 353 -31.17 -22.04 -18.84
CA LEU A 353 -30.13 -23.02 -19.15
C LEU A 353 -30.36 -24.16 -18.15
N ALA A 354 -31.02 -25.21 -18.62
CA ALA A 354 -31.50 -26.35 -17.83
C ALA A 354 -30.40 -27.22 -17.19
N GLU A 355 -29.19 -26.68 -16.97
CA GLU A 355 -27.99 -27.46 -16.65
C GLU A 355 -27.30 -27.09 -15.33
N LEU A 356 -27.73 -26.02 -14.64
CA LEU A 356 -27.14 -25.56 -13.38
C LEU A 356 -28.15 -25.62 -12.24
N ALA A 357 -27.87 -26.39 -11.19
CA ALA A 357 -28.61 -26.41 -9.94
C ALA A 357 -27.93 -25.54 -8.87
N VAL A 358 -28.71 -25.10 -7.88
CA VAL A 358 -28.19 -24.41 -6.69
C VAL A 358 -27.07 -25.25 -6.06
N ASN A 359 -25.95 -24.61 -5.71
CA ASN A 359 -24.72 -25.21 -5.18
C ASN A 359 -23.85 -26.05 -6.14
N ASP A 360 -24.19 -26.13 -7.43
CA ASP A 360 -23.31 -26.78 -8.42
C ASP A 360 -21.94 -26.09 -8.48
N SER A 361 -20.89 -26.90 -8.66
CA SER A 361 -19.56 -26.40 -9.03
C SER A 361 -19.57 -25.93 -10.47
N VAL A 362 -19.22 -24.67 -10.69
CA VAL A 362 -19.27 -24.02 -12.00
C VAL A 362 -17.97 -23.25 -12.26
N GLU A 363 -17.62 -23.13 -13.54
CA GLU A 363 -16.50 -22.32 -14.02
C GLU A 363 -17.00 -21.24 -15.01
N LEU A 364 -16.13 -20.29 -15.37
CA LEU A 364 -16.43 -19.31 -16.41
C LEU A 364 -15.83 -19.79 -17.73
N ASP A 365 -16.64 -19.81 -18.79
CA ASP A 365 -16.13 -20.01 -20.15
C ASP A 365 -15.32 -18.80 -20.64
N ASP A 366 -14.69 -18.92 -21.81
CA ASP A 366 -13.91 -17.84 -22.44
C ASP A 366 -14.74 -16.56 -22.72
N ALA A 367 -16.08 -16.65 -22.67
CA ALA A 367 -17.01 -15.55 -22.83
C ALA A 367 -17.53 -14.99 -21.50
N GLY A 368 -17.02 -15.46 -20.36
CA GLY A 368 -17.38 -15.02 -19.01
C GLY A 368 -18.73 -15.54 -18.52
N ARG A 369 -19.27 -16.62 -19.11
CA ARG A 369 -20.54 -17.23 -18.71
C ARG A 369 -20.31 -18.37 -17.74
N ALA A 370 -21.17 -18.49 -16.74
CA ALA A 370 -21.16 -19.64 -15.84
C ALA A 370 -21.57 -20.91 -16.59
N VAL A 371 -20.69 -21.92 -16.58
CA VAL A 371 -20.91 -23.26 -17.14
C VAL A 371 -20.62 -24.32 -16.07
N LYS A 372 -21.25 -25.50 -16.18
CA LYS A 372 -21.01 -26.60 -15.23
C LYS A 372 -19.57 -27.08 -15.35
N HIS A 373 -18.88 -27.29 -14.23
CA HIS A 373 -17.53 -27.83 -14.27
C HIS A 373 -17.58 -29.34 -14.61
N ASP A 374 -17.17 -29.70 -15.84
CA ASP A 374 -17.38 -31.01 -16.46
C ASP A 374 -16.67 -32.21 -15.78
N ARG A 375 -15.86 -31.97 -14.75
CA ARG A 375 -15.10 -33.04 -14.06
C ARG A 375 -15.70 -33.51 -12.74
N GLY A 376 -16.76 -32.86 -12.22
CA GLY A 376 -17.29 -33.16 -10.89
C GLY A 376 -16.30 -32.92 -9.73
N GLU A 377 -15.09 -32.46 -10.03
CA GLU A 377 -14.09 -32.04 -9.06
C GLU A 377 -14.39 -30.61 -8.63
N LYS A 378 -14.57 -30.40 -7.32
CA LYS A 378 -14.73 -29.09 -6.71
C LYS A 378 -13.43 -28.29 -6.88
N ILE A 379 -13.49 -27.07 -7.38
CA ILE A 379 -12.34 -26.15 -7.35
C ILE A 379 -11.98 -25.91 -5.87
N GLY A 380 -10.73 -26.18 -5.50
CA GLY A 380 -10.26 -26.23 -4.10
C GLY A 380 -10.15 -27.66 -3.52
N GLY A 381 -10.75 -28.66 -4.16
CA GLY A 381 -10.59 -30.06 -3.81
C GLY A 381 -9.27 -30.64 -4.33
N SER A 382 -8.13 -30.19 -3.80
CA SER A 382 -6.96 -31.08 -3.76
C SER A 382 -6.92 -31.73 -2.38
N PRO A 383 -6.97 -33.07 -2.26
CA PRO A 383 -6.48 -33.70 -1.07
C PRO A 383 -4.99 -33.37 -1.05
N TRP A 384 -4.52 -32.70 0.01
CA TRP A 384 -3.13 -32.87 0.37
C TRP A 384 -2.87 -34.38 0.39
N PRO A 385 -1.96 -34.94 -0.42
CA PRO A 385 -1.41 -36.22 -0.06
C PRO A 385 -0.57 -35.90 1.17
N VAL A 386 -1.13 -36.17 2.36
CA VAL A 386 -0.29 -36.61 3.47
C VAL A 386 0.43 -37.83 2.92
N GLN A 387 1.65 -37.67 2.43
CA GLN A 387 2.53 -38.82 2.28
C GLN A 387 2.92 -39.25 3.70
N PRO A 388 2.57 -40.46 4.13
CA PRO A 388 3.13 -41.00 5.35
C PRO A 388 4.58 -41.37 5.06
N GLY A 389 5.52 -40.55 5.53
CA GLY A 389 6.94 -40.91 5.64
C GLY A 389 7.85 -40.22 4.62
N GLY A 390 8.59 -39.24 5.10
CA GLY A 390 9.73 -38.64 4.38
C GLY A 390 10.40 -37.54 5.21
N THR A 391 11.33 -37.91 6.08
CA THR A 391 12.48 -37.09 6.52
C THR A 391 13.19 -36.49 5.28
N ILE A 392 13.69 -35.25 5.20
CA ILE A 392 14.19 -34.24 6.16
C ILE A 392 13.68 -32.87 5.70
#